data_AF-A0AA35ULI6-F1
#
_entry.id   AF-A0AA35ULI6-F1
#
_cell.length_a   1.000
_cell.length_b   1.000
_cell.length_c   1.000
_cell.angle_alpha   90.00
_cell.angle_beta   90.00
_cell.angle_gamma   90.00
#
_symmetry.space_group_name_H-M   'P 1'
#
loop_
_entity.id
_entity.type
_entity.pdbx_description
1 polymer ?
#
loop_
_entity_poly.entity_id
_entity_poly.type
_entity_poly.pdbx_seq_one_letter_code
_entity_poly.pdbx_strand_id
1 'polypeptide(L)'
;MWVDNMYVRVAEITSQSSLQFKMLMAFIEKEFLPRNIKAGQLSGEIFRISDNSCFVVSRFTSKAEANKIMAIMKTELEEMKGSNKIRMIEGERFINLGQDIAPQS
;
A
#
# COMPACT_ATOMS: atom_id res chain seq x y z
N MET A 1 23.23 7.62 -13.75
CA MET A 1 22.91 7.67 -12.31
C MET A 1 21.57 6.97 -12.17
N TRP A 2 21.53 5.87 -11.42
CA TRP A 2 20.45 4.89 -11.43
C TRP A 2 19.14 5.53 -10.97
N VAL A 3 18.09 5.45 -11.78
CA VAL A 3 16.73 5.85 -11.39
C VAL A 3 16.32 4.91 -10.27
N ASP A 4 16.40 5.38 -9.03
CA ASP A 4 16.34 4.67 -7.74
C ASP A 4 15.73 3.26 -7.80
N ASN A 5 16.47 2.24 -7.34
CA ASN A 5 15.92 0.90 -7.13
C ASN A 5 14.70 1.00 -6.21
N MET A 6 13.51 0.77 -6.79
CA MET A 6 12.24 0.88 -6.09
C MET A 6 11.42 -0.37 -6.34
N TYR A 7 10.77 -0.86 -5.30
CA TYR A 7 9.88 -1.99 -5.33
C TYR A 7 8.47 -1.54 -4.95
N VAL A 8 7.46 -1.98 -5.70
CA VAL A 8 6.07 -1.58 -5.49
C VAL A 8 5.23 -2.79 -5.16
N ARG A 9 4.29 -2.62 -4.23
CA ARG A 9 3.17 -3.52 -4.01
C ARG A 9 1.86 -2.79 -4.23
N VAL A 10 0.97 -3.41 -4.99
CA VAL A 10 -0.40 -2.94 -5.16
C VAL A 10 -1.35 -3.97 -4.57
N ALA A 11 -2.10 -3.55 -3.55
CA ALA A 11 -3.15 -4.35 -2.94
C ALA A 11 -4.50 -3.82 -3.39
N GLU A 12 -5.21 -4.57 -4.22
CA GLU A 12 -6.61 -4.31 -4.54
C GLU A 12 -7.48 -4.97 -3.46
N ILE A 13 -8.35 -4.18 -2.84
CA ILE A 13 -9.16 -4.60 -1.70
C ILE A 13 -10.62 -4.31 -1.98
N THR A 14 -11.48 -5.32 -1.77
CA THR A 14 -12.93 -5.19 -1.79
C THR A 14 -13.51 -5.72 -0.48
N SER A 15 -14.20 -4.86 0.26
CA SER A 15 -14.90 -5.20 1.50
C SER A 15 -16.33 -5.69 1.23
N GLN A 16 -16.94 -6.41 2.16
CA GLN A 16 -18.30 -6.95 1.97
C GLN A 16 -19.38 -5.86 2.00
N SER A 17 -19.10 -4.71 2.64
CA SER A 17 -20.00 -3.56 2.70
C SER A 17 -19.24 -2.24 2.79
N SER A 18 -19.93 -1.14 2.52
CA SER A 18 -19.37 0.21 2.65
C SER A 18 -19.01 0.58 4.09
N LEU A 19 -19.73 0.05 5.09
CA LEU A 19 -19.40 0.24 6.51
C LEU A 19 -18.09 -0.47 6.87
N GLN A 20 -17.94 -1.73 6.48
CA GLN A 20 -16.69 -2.47 6.68
C GLN A 20 -15.51 -1.79 5.97
N PHE A 21 -15.74 -1.27 4.76
CA PHE A 21 -14.74 -0.51 4.04
C PHE A 21 -14.29 0.75 4.78
N LYS A 22 -15.23 1.53 5.34
CA LYS A 22 -14.90 2.71 6.16
C LYS A 22 -14.06 2.34 7.39
N MET A 23 -14.42 1.25 8.08
CA MET A 23 -13.64 0.75 9.22
C MET A 23 -12.22 0.35 8.79
N LEU A 24 -12.10 -0.36 7.67
CA LEU A 24 -10.82 -0.75 7.10
C LEU A 24 -9.96 0.48 6.76
N MET A 25 -10.53 1.48 6.09
CA MET A 25 -9.79 2.70 5.74
C MET A 25 -9.31 3.45 6.98
N ALA A 26 -10.14 3.53 8.03
CA ALA A 26 -9.75 4.14 9.29
C ALA A 26 -8.58 3.41 9.96
N PHE A 27 -8.59 2.07 9.93
CA PHE A 27 -7.46 1.27 10.40
C PHE A 27 -6.21 1.48 9.56
N ILE A 28 -6.34 1.48 8.22
CA ILE A 28 -5.20 1.64 7.33
C ILE A 28 -4.53 3.01 7.52
N GLU A 29 -5.34 4.07 7.61
CA GLU A 29 -4.88 5.44 7.76
C GLU A 29 -4.23 5.69 9.14
N LYS A 30 -4.83 5.19 10.22
CA LYS A 30 -4.39 5.53 11.59
C LYS A 30 -3.33 4.59 12.15
N GLU A 31 -3.32 3.33 11.72
CA GLU A 31 -2.45 2.30 12.30
C GLU A 31 -1.51 1.70 11.24
N PHE A 32 -2.07 1.12 10.18
CA PHE A 32 -1.29 0.26 9.27
C PHE A 32 -0.20 1.03 8.51
N LEU A 33 -0.56 2.05 7.74
CA LEU A 33 0.41 2.81 6.96
C LEU A 33 1.38 3.58 7.87
N PRO A 34 0.96 4.29 8.93
CA PRO A 34 1.90 4.95 9.82
C PRO A 34 2.95 4.01 10.43
N ARG A 35 2.57 2.80 10.83
CA ARG A 35 3.52 1.79 11.34
C ARG A 35 4.49 1.34 10.25
N ASN A 36 3.99 1.04 9.05
CA ASN A 36 4.86 0.63 7.95
C ASN A 36 5.83 1.73 7.53
N ILE A 37 5.39 3.00 7.48
CA ILE A 37 6.25 4.14 7.17
C ILE A 37 7.36 4.26 8.21
N LYS A 38 7.04 4.17 9.51
CA LYS A 38 8.04 4.14 10.59
C LYS A 38 9.02 2.96 10.47
N ALA A 39 8.59 1.85 9.90
CA ALA A 39 9.41 0.66 9.66
C ALA A 39 10.24 0.70 8.38
N GLY A 40 10.12 1.76 7.56
CA GLY A 40 10.92 1.95 6.34
C GLY A 40 10.15 1.85 5.02
N GLN A 41 8.82 1.75 5.04
CA GLN A 41 8.03 1.94 3.82
C GLN A 41 8.19 3.39 3.34
N LEU A 42 8.41 3.60 2.04
CA LEU A 42 8.70 4.93 1.49
C LEU A 42 7.43 5.78 1.36
N SER A 43 6.33 5.17 0.91
CA SER A 43 5.04 5.82 0.77
C SER A 43 3.90 4.81 0.76
N GLY A 44 2.69 5.25 1.06
CA GLY A 44 1.45 4.51 0.83
C GLY A 44 0.39 5.45 0.28
N GLU A 45 -0.14 5.14 -0.90
CA GLU A 45 -1.22 5.90 -1.53
C GLU A 45 -2.44 5.00 -1.67
N ILE A 46 -3.63 5.55 -1.45
CA ILE A 46 -4.90 4.81 -1.50
C ILE A 46 -5.79 5.45 -2.56
N PHE A 47 -6.26 4.63 -3.49
CA PHE A 47 -7.09 5.06 -4.61
C PHE A 47 -8.43 4.35 -4.55
N ARG A 48 -9.51 5.13 -4.49
CA ARG A 48 -10.87 4.61 -4.45
C ARG A 48 -11.28 4.07 -5.82
N ILE A 49 -11.87 2.87 -5.84
CA ILE A 49 -12.51 2.29 -7.03
C ILE A 49 -14.03 2.42 -6.91
N SER A 50 -14.60 2.14 -5.72
CA SER A 50 -16.03 2.27 -5.43
C SER A 50 -16.28 2.64 -3.95
N ASP A 51 -17.53 2.55 -3.49
CA ASP A 51 -17.89 2.77 -2.09
C ASP A 51 -17.34 1.72 -1.12
N ASN A 52 -16.99 0.53 -1.63
CA ASN A 52 -16.47 -0.60 -0.84
C ASN A 52 -15.17 -1.19 -1.37
N SER A 53 -14.49 -0.55 -2.33
CA SER A 53 -13.21 -1.02 -2.85
C SER A 53 -12.21 0.09 -3.16
N CYS A 54 -10.94 -0.28 -3.05
CA CYS A 54 -9.79 0.57 -3.37
C CYS A 54 -8.62 -0.27 -3.87
N PHE A 55 -7.57 0.39 -4.36
CA PHE A 55 -6.25 -0.17 -4.40
C PHE A 55 -5.26 0.69 -3.61
N VAL A 56 -4.32 0.03 -2.94
CA VAL A 56 -3.25 0.67 -2.17
C VAL A 56 -1.93 0.47 -2.90
N VAL A 57 -1.21 1.55 -3.18
CA VAL A 57 0.13 1.53 -3.79
C VAL A 57 1.16 1.82 -2.70
N SER A 58 1.94 0.80 -2.36
CA SER A 58 3.01 0.89 -1.36
C SER A 58 4.38 0.84 -2.03
N ARG A 59 5.25 1.80 -1.72
CA ARG A 59 6.61 1.88 -2.27
C ARG A 59 7.66 1.49 -1.23
N PHE A 60 8.67 0.75 -1.68
CA PHE A 60 9.77 0.24 -0.87
C PHE A 60 11.10 0.39 -1.64
N THR A 61 12.22 0.30 -0.93
CA THR A 61 13.56 0.29 -1.54
C THR A 61 13.92 -1.04 -2.20
N SER A 62 13.31 -2.15 -1.76
CA SER A 62 13.56 -3.49 -2.32
C SER A 62 12.46 -4.48 -1.94
N LYS A 63 12.45 -5.64 -2.61
CA LYS A 63 11.60 -6.78 -2.24
C LYS A 63 11.88 -7.28 -0.82
N ALA A 64 13.14 -7.29 -0.41
CA ALA A 64 13.55 -7.74 0.92
C ALA A 64 12.97 -6.85 2.03
N GLU A 65 13.07 -5.53 1.87
CA GLU A 65 12.46 -4.58 2.82
C GLU A 65 10.93 -4.68 2.80
N ALA A 66 10.32 -4.83 1.62
CA ALA A 66 8.88 -5.05 1.54
C ALA A 66 8.45 -6.30 2.32
N ASN A 67 9.16 -7.42 2.18
CA ASN A 67 8.88 -8.65 2.93
C ASN A 67 9.03 -8.47 4.44
N LYS A 68 10.11 -7.83 4.88
CA LYS A 68 10.40 -7.56 6.28
C LYS A 68 9.32 -6.69 6.93
N ILE A 69 8.91 -5.60 6.26
CA ILE A 69 7.87 -4.69 6.78
C ILE A 69 6.52 -5.41 6.87
N MET A 70 6.14 -6.17 5.85
CA MET A 70 4.86 -6.91 5.90
C MET A 70 4.84 -8.01 6.96
N ALA A 71 5.99 -8.53 7.37
CA ALA A 71 6.07 -9.49 8.47
C ALA A 71 5.70 -8.86 9.82
N ILE A 72 5.92 -7.54 10.00
CA ILE A 72 5.58 -6.81 11.24
C ILE A 72 4.08 -6.81 11.47
N MET A 73 3.29 -6.65 10.40
CA MET A 73 1.83 -6.53 10.46
C MET A 73 1.14 -7.81 9.98
N LYS A 74 1.82 -8.96 10.06
CA LYS A 74 1.33 -10.22 9.49
C LYS A 74 0.00 -10.64 10.11
N THR A 75 -0.15 -10.50 11.42
CA THR A 75 -1.37 -10.90 12.14
C THR A 75 -2.57 -10.07 11.67
N GLU A 76 -2.41 -8.74 11.62
CA GLU A 76 -3.44 -7.81 11.17
C GLU A 76 -3.81 -8.04 9.69
N LEU A 77 -2.82 -8.38 8.84
CA LEU A 77 -3.08 -8.71 7.44
C LEU A 77 -3.90 -9.99 7.27
N GLU A 78 -3.68 -11.01 8.08
CA GLU A 78 -4.48 -12.24 8.03
C GLU A 78 -5.92 -11.99 8.50
N GLU A 79 -6.12 -11.15 9.52
CA GLU A 79 -7.46 -10.71 9.94
C GLU A 79 -8.17 -9.91 8.83
N MET A 80 -7.45 -9.03 8.12
CA MET A 80 -7.98 -8.29 6.98
C MET A 80 -8.40 -9.22 5.83
N LYS A 81 -7.62 -10.28 5.54
CA LYS A 81 -7.96 -11.25 4.48
C LYS A 81 -9.22 -12.06 4.81
N GLY A 82 -9.48 -12.34 6.09
CA GLY A 82 -10.68 -13.07 6.50
C GLY A 82 -11.99 -12.32 6.23
N SER A 83 -11.92 -10.98 6.18
CA SER A 83 -13.09 -10.10 6.02
C SER A 83 -13.17 -9.40 4.66
N ASN A 84 -12.11 -9.45 3.84
CA ASN A 84 -12.02 -8.73 2.57
C ASN A 84 -11.47 -9.63 1.46
N LYS A 85 -11.94 -9.41 0.23
CA LYS A 85 -11.28 -9.96 -0.95
C LYS A 85 -10.06 -9.10 -1.28
N ILE A 86 -8.87 -9.67 -1.17
CA ILE A 86 -7.60 -8.98 -1.44
C ILE A 86 -6.88 -9.66 -2.60
N ARG A 87 -6.53 -8.88 -3.61
CA ARG A 87 -5.61 -9.29 -4.69
C ARG A 87 -4.33 -8.45 -4.57
N MET A 88 -3.18 -9.10 -4.70
CA MET A 88 -1.88 -8.45 -4.60
C MET A 88 -1.11 -8.63 -5.91
N ILE A 89 -0.49 -7.56 -6.39
CA ILE A 89 0.56 -7.60 -7.41
C ILE A 89 1.79 -6.84 -6.89
N GLU A 90 2.97 -7.24 -7.32
CA GLU A 90 4.23 -6.63 -6.87
C GLU A 90 5.30 -6.69 -7.96
N GLY A 91 6.27 -5.78 -7.91
CA GLY A 91 7.35 -5.77 -8.88
C GLY A 91 8.40 -4.67 -8.65
N GLU A 92 9.56 -4.89 -9.26
CA GLU A 92 10.62 -3.89 -9.37
C GLU A 92 10.25 -2.84 -10.41
N ARG A 93 10.55 -1.57 -10.11
CA ARG A 93 10.37 -0.48 -11.06
C ARG A 93 11.40 -0.60 -12.17
N PHE A 94 10.93 -0.91 -13.38
CA PHE A 94 11.80 -1.00 -14.57
C PHE A 94 11.97 0.36 -15.27
N ILE A 95 10.92 1.17 -15.34
CA ILE A 95 10.90 2.48 -16.02
C ILE A 95 10.14 3.49 -15.15
N ASN A 96 10.61 4.74 -15.08
CA ASN A 96 9.89 5.88 -14.51
C ASN A 96 9.92 7.05 -15.50
N LEU A 97 8.77 7.40 -16.06
CA LEU A 97 8.60 8.54 -16.95
C LEU A 97 7.55 9.45 -16.32
N GLY A 98 7.99 10.44 -15.55
CA GLY A 98 7.15 11.45 -14.92
C GLY A 98 7.75 12.84 -15.13
N GLN A 99 6.91 13.88 -15.08
CA GLN A 99 7.39 15.26 -14.98
C GLN A 99 7.74 15.56 -13.53
N ASP A 100 8.85 16.26 -13.28
CA ASP A 100 9.05 16.97 -12.02
C ASP A 100 7.92 18.00 -11.90
N ILE A 101 6.87 17.67 -11.15
CA ILE A 101 5.87 18.66 -10.76
C ILE A 101 6.55 19.51 -9.71
N ALA A 102 7.32 20.51 -10.15
CA ALA A 102 7.79 21.56 -9.27
C ALA A 102 6.56 22.09 -8.51
N PRO A 103 6.63 22.23 -7.17
CA PRO A 103 5.51 22.80 -6.43
C PRO A 103 5.20 24.16 -7.05
N GLN A 104 3.94 24.37 -7.46
CA GLN A 104 3.50 25.70 -7.86
C GLN A 104 3.64 26.59 -6.61
N SER A 105 4.52 27.58 -6.76
CA SER A 105 4.89 28.61 -5.80
C SER A 105 3.69 29.29 -5.15
#